data_AF-A0A093CJ89-F1
#
_entry.id   AF-A0A093CJ89-F1
#
_cell.length_a   1.000
_cell.length_b   1.000
_cell.length_c   1.000
_cell.angle_alpha   90.00
_cell.angle_beta   90.00
_cell.angle_gamma   90.00
#
_symmetry.space_group_name_H-M   'P 1'
#
loop_
_entity.id
_entity.type
_entity.pdbx_description
1 polymer ?
#
loop_
_entity_poly.entity_id
_entity_poly.type
_entity_poly.pdbx_seq_one_letter_code
_entity_poly.pdbx_strand_id
1 'polypeptide(L)' 'CSDCGKSFVCHSWLIRHQMTHTGERPYKCSECDKSYRRKDYLLNHQRR' A
#
# COMPACT_ATOMS: atom_id res chain seq x y z
N CYS A 1 -9.33 -8.94 -9.15
CA CYS A 1 -8.66 -9.50 -7.95
C CYS A 1 -9.23 -10.88 -7.73
N SER A 2 -8.38 -11.89 -7.76
CA SER A 2 -8.75 -13.30 -7.58
C SER A 2 -9.38 -13.57 -6.21
N ASP A 3 -8.95 -12.83 -5.18
CA ASP A 3 -9.32 -13.13 -3.79
C ASP A 3 -10.69 -12.55 -3.39
N CYS A 4 -11.16 -11.50 -4.07
CA CYS A 4 -12.40 -10.79 -3.69
C CYS A 4 -13.29 -10.39 -4.89
N GLY A 5 -12.96 -10.83 -6.10
CA GLY A 5 -13.74 -10.55 -7.31
C GLY A 5 -13.73 -9.10 -7.81
N LYS A 6 -13.04 -8.17 -7.14
CA LYS A 6 -13.01 -6.75 -7.55
C LYS A 6 -12.25 -6.54 -8.86
N SER A 7 -12.84 -5.77 -9.78
CA SER A 7 -12.22 -5.36 -11.04
C SER A 7 -11.52 -4.01 -10.91
N PHE A 8 -10.41 -3.84 -11.63
CA PHE A 8 -9.62 -2.61 -11.63
C PHE A 8 -9.30 -2.22 -13.07
N VAL A 9 -9.33 -0.92 -13.36
CA VAL A 9 -9.06 -0.38 -14.70
C VAL A 9 -7.61 -0.60 -15.13
N CYS A 10 -6.67 -0.57 -14.18
CA CYS A 10 -5.24 -0.71 -14.46
C CYS A 10 -4.60 -1.76 -13.56
N HIS A 11 -3.54 -2.41 -14.07
CA HIS A 11 -2.76 -3.40 -13.32
C HIS A 11 -2.13 -2.82 -12.04
N SER A 12 -1.64 -1.58 -12.07
CA SER A 12 -1.08 -0.90 -10.89
C SER A 12 -2.08 -0.78 -9.74
N TRP A 13 -3.36 -0.55 -10.06
CA TRP A 13 -4.44 -0.53 -9.07
C TRP A 13 -4.75 -1.92 -8.51
N LEU A 14 -4.70 -2.95 -9.35
CA LEU A 14 -4.86 -4.34 -8.92
C LEU A 14 -3.74 -4.76 -7.96
N ILE A 15 -2.47 -4.53 -8.31
CA ILE A 15 -1.32 -4.84 -7.45
C ILE A 15 -1.43 -4.10 -6.12
N ARG A 16 -1.77 -2.80 -6.17
CA ARG A 16 -1.96 -2.02 -4.95
C ARG A 16 -3.09 -2.55 -4.08
N HIS A 17 -4.16 -3.03 -4.71
CA HIS A 17 -5.25 -3.66 -3.99
C HIS A 17 -4.83 -4.99 -3.37
N GLN A 18 -4.01 -5.81 -4.02
CA GLN A 18 -3.55 -7.09 -3.45
C GLN A 18 -2.79 -6.91 -2.13
N MET A 19 -2.05 -5.81 -1.96
CA MET A 19 -1.44 -5.45 -0.68
C MET A 19 -2.46 -5.25 0.47
N THR A 20 -3.77 -5.19 0.18
CA THR A 20 -4.83 -5.19 1.21
C THR A 20 -5.08 -6.57 1.79
N HIS A 21 -4.85 -7.61 1.00
CA HIS A 21 -5.04 -9.00 1.40
C HIS A 21 -3.78 -9.55 2.07
N THR A 22 -2.60 -9.26 1.51
CA THR A 22 -1.32 -9.73 2.07
C THR A 22 -0.90 -8.96 3.32
N GLY A 23 -1.46 -7.76 3.55
CA GLY A 23 -1.03 -6.87 4.61
C GLY A 23 0.36 -6.27 4.38
N GLU A 24 0.96 -6.46 3.20
CA GLU A 24 2.28 -5.93 2.88
C GLU A 24 2.32 -4.40 2.95
N ARG A 25 3.38 -3.91 3.58
CA ARG A 25 3.64 -2.48 3.79
C ARG A 25 5.13 -2.22 3.53
N PRO A 26 5.54 -2.17 2.25
CA PRO A 26 6.96 -2.10 1.88
C PRO A 26 7.63 -0.77 2.28
N TYR A 27 6.84 0.27 2.56
CA TYR A 27 7.36 1.59 2.89
C TYR A 27 7.42 1.78 4.40
N LYS A 28 8.56 1.47 5.03
CA LYS A 28 8.81 1.71 6.45
C LYS A 28 9.33 3.12 6.69
N CYS A 29 8.87 3.78 7.76
CA CYS A 29 9.45 5.04 8.23
C CYS A 29 10.81 4.79 8.91
N SER A 30 11.79 5.68 8.68
CA SER A 30 13.09 5.59 9.36
C SER A 30 13.03 6.03 10.82
N GLU A 31 12.15 6.98 11.13
CA GLU A 31 12.05 7.61 12.46
C GLU A 31 11.10 6.86 13.41
N CYS A 32 10.30 5.93 12.89
CA CYS A 32 9.41 5.11 13.71
C CYS A 32 9.09 3.76 13.04
N ASP A 33 8.57 2.80 13.81
CA ASP A 33 8.23 1.46 13.29
C ASP A 33 6.94 1.40 12.45
N LYS A 34 6.42 2.54 12.01
CA LYS A 34 5.23 2.57 11.14
C LYS A 34 5.60 2.24 9.71
N SER A 35 4.88 1.28 9.13
CA SER A 35 4.96 0.92 7.72
C SER A 35 3.69 1.31 6.97
N TYR A 36 3.83 1.57 5.68
CA TYR A 36 2.77 2.05 4.79
C TYR A 36 2.71 1.21 3.51
N ARG A 37 1.49 1.07 2.97
CA ARG A 37 1.25 0.40 1.69
C ARG A 37 1.67 1.23 0.47
N ARG A 38 1.78 2.55 0.65
CA ARG A 38 2.10 3.49 -0.43
C ARG A 38 3.13 4.52 0.02
N LYS A 39 3.99 4.91 -0.92
CA LYS A 39 5.01 5.94 -0.72
C LYS A 39 4.41 7.31 -0.36
N ASP A 40 3.31 7.70 -0.98
CA ASP A 40 2.66 8.99 -0.68
C ASP A 40 2.14 9.08 0.76
N TYR A 41 1.71 7.95 1.34
CA TYR A 41 1.34 7.91 2.77
C TYR A 41 2.55 8.03 3.69
N LEU A 42 3.67 7.38 3.36
CA LEU A 42 4.92 7.55 4.09
C LEU A 42 5.39 9.00 4.01
N LEU A 43 5.39 9.61 2.82
CA LEU A 43 5.81 10.99 2.64
C LEU A 43 4.89 11.98 3.37
N ASN A 44 3.57 11.76 3.36
CA ASN A 44 2.66 12.60 4.15
C ASN A 44 2.92 12.44 5.65
N HIS A 45 3.20 11.22 6.11
CA HIS A 45 3.58 10.97 7.49
C HIS A 45 4.87 11.68 7.90
N GLN A 46 5.90 11.66 7.05
CA GLN A 46 7.21 12.30 7.32
C GLN A 46 7.19 13.82 7.21
N ARG A 47 6.20 14.40 6.52
CA ARG A 47 6.03 15.86 6.45
C ARG A 47 5.30 16.45 7.67
N ARG A 48 4.73 15.59 8.51
CA ARG A 48 4.10 15.96 9.78
C ARG A 48 5.11 15.80 10.90
#